data_AF-A0A2C9WX58-F1
#
_entry.id   AF-A0A2C9WX58-F1
#
_cell.length_a   1.000
_cell.length_b   1.000
_cell.length_c   1.000
_cell.angle_alpha   90.00
_cell.angle_beta   90.00
_cell.angle_gamma   90.00
#
_symmetry.space_group_name_H-M   'P 1'
#
loop_
_entity.id
_entity.type
_entity.pdbx_description
1 polymer ?
#
loop_
_entity_poly.entity_id
_entity_poly.type
_entity_poly.pdbx_seq_one_letter_code
_entity_poly.pdbx_strand_id
1 'polypeptide(L)'
;MSTFAVFGMTRDVALAMAKKEVKSVRKTPLGDEHVPMSEWLAAVERKADNIMTGTKVVQLSQLLDTPDFCHQFIELARKTLECRDMQIRARVQLWNDDGTPVLTKKRKHKVEWQQFGHQPGRAAA
;
A
#
# COMPACT_ATOMS: atom_id res chain seq x y z
N MET A 1 -12.32 8.78 -17.02
CA MET A 1 -10.91 8.34 -17.07
C MET A 1 -10.67 7.41 -15.90
N SER A 2 -10.42 6.13 -16.19
CA SER A 2 -10.06 5.16 -15.15
C SER A 2 -8.58 5.33 -14.85
N THR A 3 -8.23 5.55 -13.59
CA THR A 3 -6.84 5.77 -13.17
C THR A 3 -6.30 4.51 -12.51
N PHE A 4 -5.10 4.09 -12.89
CA PHE A 4 -4.45 2.89 -12.37
C PHE A 4 -3.32 3.25 -11.41
N ALA A 5 -3.02 2.38 -10.46
CA ALA A 5 -1.84 2.49 -9.61
C ALA A 5 -1.36 1.10 -9.17
N VAL A 6 -0.06 0.99 -8.92
CA VAL A 6 0.57 -0.21 -8.38
C VAL A 6 0.55 -0.15 -6.87
N PHE A 7 0.01 -1.19 -6.26
CA PHE A 7 0.04 -1.45 -4.83
C PHE A 7 0.98 -2.61 -4.54
N GLY A 8 1.65 -2.58 -3.41
CA GLY A 8 2.52 -3.64 -2.96
C GLY A 8 3.29 -3.21 -1.72
N MET A 9 4.39 -3.91 -1.44
CA MET A 9 5.34 -3.50 -0.40
C MET A 9 6.76 -3.71 -0.91
N THR A 10 7.62 -2.73 -0.67
CA THR A 10 9.06 -2.81 -0.94
C THR A 10 9.85 -2.58 0.33
N ARG A 11 11.08 -3.10 0.40
CA ARG A 11 11.94 -2.94 1.58
C ARG A 11 12.18 -1.47 1.93
N ASP A 12 12.40 -0.61 0.94
CA ASP A 12 12.63 0.82 1.16
C ASP A 12 11.43 1.51 1.80
N VAL A 13 10.23 1.18 1.34
CA VAL A 13 8.99 1.73 1.89
C VAL A 13 8.73 1.17 3.28
N ALA A 14 8.99 -0.12 3.50
CA ALA A 14 8.92 -0.74 4.82
C ALA A 14 9.88 -0.08 5.82
N LEU A 15 11.11 0.23 5.41
CA LEU A 15 12.08 0.98 6.22
C LEU A 15 11.61 2.39 6.51
N ALA A 16 11.10 3.11 5.51
CA ALA A 16 10.57 4.47 5.70
C ALA A 16 9.37 4.49 6.65
N MET A 17 8.50 3.48 6.60
CA MET A 17 7.40 3.31 7.53
C MET A 17 7.88 2.94 8.93
N ALA A 18 8.81 2.00 9.05
CA ALA A 18 9.40 1.59 10.31
C ALA A 18 10.06 2.78 11.03
N LYS A 19 10.81 3.63 10.32
CA LYS A 19 11.40 4.86 10.87
C LYS A 19 10.38 5.83 11.45
N LYS A 20 9.16 5.87 10.90
CA LYS A 20 8.08 6.72 11.42
C LYS A 20 7.39 6.12 12.64
N GLU A 21 7.30 4.79 12.71
CA GLU A 21 6.60 4.10 13.80
C GLU A 21 7.50 3.83 15.02
N VAL A 22 8.79 3.57 14.82
CA VAL A 22 9.72 3.26 15.92
C VAL A 22 10.07 4.54 16.67
N LYS A 23 9.65 4.59 17.94
CA LYS A 23 9.94 5.72 18.83
C LYS A 23 11.44 5.78 19.14
N SER A 24 11.99 6.99 19.12
CA SER A 24 13.36 7.29 19.52
C SER A 24 13.52 7.50 21.03
N VAL A 25 12.43 7.38 21.79
CA VAL A 25 12.39 7.62 23.24
C VAL A 25 11.73 6.44 23.93
N ARG A 26 12.36 5.92 24.98
CA ARG A 26 11.82 4.90 25.87
C ARG A 26 11.35 5.54 27.18
N LYS A 27 10.15 5.15 27.63
CA LYS A 27 9.63 5.58 28.93
C LYS A 27 10.21 4.71 30.01
N THR A 28 10.89 5.30 30.98
CA THR A 28 11.41 4.62 32.17
C THR A 28 10.73 5.19 33.43
N PRO A 29 10.74 4.46 34.56
CA PRO A 29 10.21 5.00 35.82
C PRO A 29 10.86 6.31 36.29
N LEU A 30 12.08 6.60 35.84
CA LEU A 30 12.83 7.83 36.14
C LEU A 30 12.63 8.96 35.12
N GLY A 31 11.92 8.71 34.02
CA GLY A 31 11.70 9.68 32.94
C GLY A 31 11.87 9.11 31.54
N ASP A 32 11.78 10.00 30.55
CA ASP A 32 11.94 9.68 29.14
C ASP A 32 13.43 9.68 28.76
N GLU A 33 13.93 8.55 28.25
CA GLU A 33 15.33 8.40 27.83
C GLU A 33 15.42 8.21 26.31
N HIS A 34 16.37 8.89 25.68
CA HIS A 34 16.64 8.73 24.24
C HIS A 34 17.32 7.38 23.96
N VAL A 35 16.73 6.63 23.04
CA VAL A 35 17.30 5.37 22.56
C VAL A 35 18.54 5.68 21.71
N PRO A 36 19.69 5.02 21.94
CA PRO A 36 20.88 5.25 21.14
C PRO A 36 20.63 4.89 19.67
N MET A 37 21.29 5.62 18.76
CA MET A 37 21.04 5.52 17.32
C MET A 37 21.19 4.09 16.77
N SER A 38 22.19 3.34 17.25
CA SER A 38 22.42 1.95 16.82
C SER A 38 21.26 1.02 17.21
N GLU A 39 20.76 1.15 18.44
CA GLU A 39 19.63 0.36 18.93
C GLU A 39 18.34 0.75 18.20
N TRP A 40 18.14 2.04 17.92
CA TRP A 40 16.99 2.51 17.14
C TRP A 40 17.02 1.98 15.70
N LEU A 41 18.18 2.02 15.04
CA LEU A 41 18.33 1.47 13.69
C LEU A 41 18.05 -0.04 13.66
N ALA A 42 18.57 -0.80 14.61
CA ALA A 42 18.28 -2.24 14.72
C ALA A 42 16.78 -2.51 14.96
N ALA A 43 16.11 -1.67 15.76
CA ALA A 43 14.67 -1.77 15.97
C ALA A 43 13.87 -1.43 14.70
N VAL A 44 14.32 -0.43 13.93
CA VAL A 44 13.74 -0.07 12.62
C VAL A 44 13.88 -1.22 11.62
N GLU A 45 15.05 -1.85 11.53
CA GLU A 45 15.26 -2.98 10.62
C GLU A 45 14.35 -4.16 10.98
N ARG A 46 14.32 -4.56 12.26
CA ARG A 46 13.39 -5.61 12.74
C ARG A 46 11.94 -5.28 12.44
N LYS A 47 11.55 -4.01 12.58
CA LYS A 47 10.19 -3.57 12.28
C LYS A 47 9.91 -3.59 10.77
N ALA A 48 10.88 -3.20 9.95
CA ALA A 48 10.77 -3.27 8.50
C ALA A 48 10.64 -4.72 8.02
N ASP A 49 11.40 -5.64 8.59
CA ASP A 49 11.28 -7.09 8.30
C ASP A 49 9.88 -7.60 8.67
N ASN A 50 9.33 -7.19 9.82
CA ASN A 50 7.96 -7.52 10.21
C ASN A 50 6.90 -6.92 9.26
N ILE A 51 7.13 -5.70 8.74
CA ILE A 51 6.26 -5.10 7.72
C ILE A 51 6.37 -5.87 6.40
N MET A 52 7.56 -6.36 6.05
CA MET A 52 7.80 -7.17 4.86
C MET A 52 7.22 -8.57 4.96
N THR A 53 7.11 -9.18 6.14
CA THR A 53 6.45 -10.48 6.33
C THR A 53 4.93 -10.38 6.52
N GLY A 54 4.41 -9.19 6.81
CA GLY A 54 2.98 -8.95 7.02
C GLY A 54 2.13 -9.00 5.74
N THR A 55 0.87 -8.57 5.83
CA THR A 55 -0.07 -8.50 4.68
C THR A 55 -0.32 -7.07 4.20
N LYS A 56 0.26 -6.08 4.89
CA LYS A 56 0.05 -4.67 4.57
C LYS A 56 0.65 -4.35 3.20
N VAL A 57 -0.14 -3.74 2.32
CA VAL A 57 0.30 -3.20 1.04
C VAL A 57 -0.06 -1.71 0.98
N VAL A 58 0.77 -0.94 0.29
CA VAL A 58 0.59 0.51 0.10
C VAL A 58 0.67 0.84 -1.38
N GLN A 59 0.18 2.03 -1.75
CA GLN A 59 0.36 2.54 -3.11
C GLN A 59 1.83 2.90 -3.32
N LEU A 60 2.48 2.26 -4.30
CA LEU A 60 3.89 2.44 -4.63
C LEU A 60 4.10 3.40 -5.81
N SER A 61 3.22 3.35 -6.80
CA SER A 61 3.29 4.24 -7.97
C SER A 61 2.41 5.46 -7.81
N GLN A 62 2.72 6.50 -8.56
CA GLN A 62 1.76 7.56 -8.85
C GLN A 62 0.54 7.02 -9.63
N LEU A 63 -0.44 7.88 -9.80
CA LEU A 63 -1.59 7.64 -10.65
C LEU A 63 -1.13 7.58 -12.11
N LEU A 64 -1.43 6.47 -12.78
CA LEU A 64 -1.06 6.18 -14.16
C LEU A 64 -2.32 6.06 -15.01
N ASP A 65 -2.23 6.47 -16.27
CA ASP A 65 -3.37 6.49 -17.19
C ASP A 65 -3.65 5.12 -17.83
N THR A 66 -2.64 4.26 -17.96
CA THR A 66 -2.75 2.95 -18.60
C THR A 66 -2.22 1.82 -17.71
N PRO A 67 -2.79 0.60 -17.82
CA PRO A 67 -2.30 -0.55 -17.09
C PRO A 67 -0.93 -1.02 -17.60
N ASP A 68 -0.57 -0.78 -18.86
CA ASP A 68 0.73 -1.18 -19.42
C ASP A 68 1.90 -0.52 -18.69
N PHE A 69 1.78 0.78 -18.36
CA PHE A 69 2.79 1.45 -17.54
C PHE A 69 2.87 0.87 -16.12
N CYS A 70 1.75 0.41 -15.55
CA CYS A 70 1.76 -0.29 -14.27
C CYS A 70 2.52 -1.63 -14.38
N HIS A 71 2.33 -2.38 -15.46
CA HIS A 71 3.07 -3.62 -15.71
C HIS A 71 4.57 -3.38 -15.83
N GLN A 72 4.98 -2.37 -16.60
CA GLN A 72 6.40 -1.99 -16.74
C GLN A 72 7.01 -1.59 -15.39
N PHE A 73 6.28 -0.84 -14.57
CA PHE A 73 6.72 -0.48 -13.23
C PHE A 73 6.94 -1.71 -12.34
N ILE A 74 5.99 -2.66 -12.35
CA ILE A 74 6.12 -3.91 -11.58
C ILE A 74 7.32 -4.71 -12.06
N GLU A 75 7.51 -4.82 -13.38
CA GLU A 75 8.64 -5.55 -13.95
C GLU A 75 9.98 -4.94 -13.54
N LEU A 76 10.11 -3.61 -13.62
CA LEU A 76 11.30 -2.90 -13.18
C LEU A 76 11.55 -3.10 -11.68
N ALA A 77 10.52 -2.90 -10.85
CA ALA A 77 10.62 -3.05 -9.41
C ALA A 77 11.02 -4.46 -8.99
N ARG A 78 10.54 -5.50 -9.67
CA ARG A 78 10.95 -6.90 -9.42
C ARG A 78 12.41 -7.17 -9.78
N LYS A 79 12.98 -6.45 -10.74
CA LYS A 79 14.39 -6.59 -11.14
C LYS A 79 15.33 -5.84 -10.21
N THR A 80 14.91 -4.70 -9.67
CA THR A 80 15.80 -3.79 -8.93
C THR A 80 15.60 -3.81 -7.42
N LEU A 81 14.42 -4.20 -6.92
CA LEU A 81 14.05 -4.08 -5.52
C LEU A 81 13.52 -5.40 -4.94
N GLU A 82 13.70 -5.56 -3.63
CA GLU A 82 12.94 -6.53 -2.86
C GLU A 82 11.49 -6.05 -2.73
N CYS A 83 10.59 -6.73 -3.43
CA CYS A 83 9.17 -6.39 -3.50
C CYS A 83 8.27 -7.62 -3.31
N ARG A 84 7.09 -7.39 -2.76
CA ARG A 84 6.04 -8.39 -2.59
C ARG A 84 4.66 -7.86 -2.92
N ASP A 85 3.74 -8.78 -3.20
CA ASP A 85 2.31 -8.52 -3.39
C ASP A 85 2.01 -7.37 -4.37
N MET A 86 2.80 -7.30 -5.44
CA MET A 86 2.68 -6.28 -6.47
C MET A 86 1.39 -6.50 -7.28
N GLN A 87 0.42 -5.61 -7.10
CA GLN A 87 -0.91 -5.67 -7.68
C GLN A 87 -1.26 -4.34 -8.34
N ILE A 88 -1.86 -4.40 -9.52
CA ILE A 88 -2.43 -3.21 -10.16
C ILE A 88 -3.85 -3.03 -9.62
N ARG A 89 -4.19 -1.80 -9.21
CA ARG A 89 -5.55 -1.44 -8.84
C ARG A 89 -6.04 -0.30 -9.72
N ALA A 90 -7.30 -0.40 -10.14
CA ALA A 90 -8.00 0.61 -10.89
C ALA A 90 -8.95 1.37 -9.98
N ARG A 91 -9.07 2.67 -10.22
CA ARG A 91 -9.99 3.55 -9.51
C ARG A 91 -11.36 3.47 -10.18
N VAL A 92 -12.31 2.79 -9.53
CA VAL A 92 -13.64 2.48 -10.10
C VAL A 92 -14.73 3.21 -9.31
N GLN A 93 -15.69 3.79 -10.01
CA GLN A 93 -16.90 4.35 -9.40
C GLN A 93 -17.85 3.19 -9.07
N LEU A 94 -18.31 3.11 -7.82
CA LEU A 94 -19.27 2.08 -7.44
C LEU A 94 -20.66 2.44 -7.93
N TRP A 95 -21.31 1.44 -8.51
CA TRP A 95 -22.71 1.44 -8.88
C TRP A 95 -23.40 0.34 -8.08
N ASN A 96 -24.62 0.60 -7.62
CA ASN A 96 -25.50 -0.44 -7.09
C ASN A 96 -26.06 -1.31 -8.22
N ASP A 97 -26.56 -2.48 -7.88
CA ASP A 97 -27.17 -3.42 -8.83
C ASP A 97 -28.38 -2.80 -9.56
N ASP A 98 -29.06 -1.85 -8.93
CA ASP A 98 -30.18 -1.08 -9.49
C ASP A 98 -29.73 0.02 -10.48
N GLY A 99 -28.44 0.13 -10.80
CA GLY A 99 -27.88 1.16 -11.69
C GLY A 99 -27.77 2.55 -11.05
N THR A 100 -28.00 2.68 -9.74
CA THR A 100 -27.81 3.94 -9.01
C THR A 100 -26.36 4.08 -8.53
N PRO A 101 -25.73 5.26 -8.60
CA PRO A 101 -24.35 5.43 -8.13
C PRO A 101 -24.32 5.34 -6.60
N VAL A 102 -23.36 4.58 -6.05
CA VAL A 102 -23.11 4.59 -4.60
C VAL A 102 -22.57 5.96 -4.24
N LEU A 103 -23.24 6.70 -3.37
CA LEU A 103 -22.80 8.03 -2.97
C LEU A 103 -22.07 8.03 -1.63
N THR A 104 -21.06 8.88 -1.52
CA THR A 104 -20.43 9.23 -0.24
C THR A 104 -21.37 10.10 0.60
N LYS A 105 -21.07 10.29 1.89
CA LYS A 105 -21.84 11.19 2.78
C LYS A 105 -22.02 12.61 2.20
N LYS A 106 -21.11 13.05 1.32
CA LYS A 106 -21.15 14.34 0.61
C LYS A 106 -21.87 14.28 -0.75
N ARG A 107 -22.68 13.25 -1.02
CA ARG A 107 -23.44 13.04 -2.26
C ARG A 107 -22.59 13.04 -3.55
N LYS A 108 -21.30 12.69 -3.46
CA LYS A 108 -20.44 12.44 -4.62
C LYS A 108 -20.32 10.95 -4.87
N HIS A 109 -20.15 10.53 -6.12
CA HIS A 109 -19.93 9.11 -6.48
C HIS A 109 -18.78 8.54 -5.64
N LYS A 110 -19.05 7.41 -5.00
CA LYS A 110 -18.07 6.67 -4.21
C LYS A 110 -17.11 6.02 -5.19
N VAL A 111 -15.83 6.29 -4.96
CA VAL A 111 -14.75 5.78 -5.78
C VAL A 111 -13.88 4.89 -4.91
N GLU A 112 -13.63 3.67 -5.37
CA GLU A 112 -12.90 2.65 -4.63
C GLU A 112 -11.80 2.05 -5.51
N TRP A 113 -10.74 1.56 -4.87
CA TRP A 113 -9.68 0.84 -5.54
C TRP A 113 -10.10 -0.62 -5.71
N GLN A 114 -10.25 -1.07 -6.95
CA GLN A 114 -10.52 -2.47 -7.26
C GLN A 114 -9.29 -3.09 -7.93
N GLN A 115 -9.07 -4.39 -7.69
CA GLN A 115 -7.97 -5.10 -8.34
C GLN A 115 -8.19 -5.15 -9.85
N PHE A 116 -7.20 -4.67 -10.60
CA PHE A 116 -7.24 -4.72 -12.06
C PHE A 116 -7.01 -6.17 -12.52
N GLY A 117 -7.81 -6.64 -13.48
CA GLY A 117 -7.76 -8.01 -14.00
C GLY A 117 -8.50 -9.05 -13.17
N HIS A 118 -9.04 -8.70 -11.99
CA HIS A 118 -10.02 -9.55 -11.31
C HIS A 118 -11.38 -9.32 -11.97
N GLN A 119 -11.77 -10.17 -12.93
CA GLN A 119 -13.19 -10.35 -13.20
C GLN A 119 -13.82 -10.80 -11.89
N PRO A 120 -14.79 -10.06 -11.29
CA PRO A 120 -15.61 -10.68 -10.27
C PRO A 120 -16.18 -11.92 -10.95
N GLY A 121 -15.89 -13.09 -10.38
CA GLY A 121 -16.44 -14.34 -10.86
C GLY A 121 -17.93 -14.10 -11.06
N ARG A 122 -18.36 -14.18 -12.31
CA ARG A 122 -19.76 -14.39 -12.64
C ARG A 122 -20.12 -15.61 -11.80
N ALA A 123 -20.85 -15.39 -10.70
CA ALA A 123 -21.49 -16.49 -9.98
C ALA A 123 -22.41 -17.11 -11.04
N ALA A 124 -21.92 -18.18 -11.64
CA ALA A 124 -22.61 -18.89 -12.69
C ALA A 124 -23.64 -19.77 -11.98
N ALA A 125 -24.91 -19.47 -12.28
CA ALA A 125 -26.12 -20.27 -12.10
C ALA A 125 -26.48 -20.72 -10.68
#